data_AF-A0A3B8YW02-F1
#
_entry.id   AF-A0A3B8YW02-F1
#
_cell.length_a   1.000
_cell.length_b   1.000
_cell.length_c   1.000
_cell.angle_alpha   90.00
_cell.angle_beta   90.00
_cell.angle_gamma   90.00
#
_symmetry.space_group_name_H-M   'P 1'
#
loop_
_entity.id
_entity.type
_entity.pdbx_description
1 polymer ?
#
loop_
_entity_poly.entity_id
_entity_poly.type
_entity_poly.pdbx_seq_one_letter_code
_entity_poly.pdbx_strand_id
1 'polypeptide(L)' 'MTRIAFLGAGSTVFARNILGDVLLREGLQDIEIALYDIDRVRLEDSARLVEAINRNQNQG' A
#
# COMPACT_ATOMS: atom_id res chain seq x y z
N MET A 1 8.82 9.37 -12.47
CA MET A 1 7.66 8.81 -11.75
C MET A 1 8.23 7.98 -10.60
N THR A 2 7.87 8.30 -9.36
CA THR A 2 8.43 7.63 -8.17
C THR A 2 7.60 6.39 -7.88
N ARG A 3 8.27 5.26 -7.65
CA ARG A 3 7.63 3.98 -7.36
C ARG A 3 8.23 3.37 -6.11
N ILE A 4 7.39 2.90 -5.19
CA ILE A 4 7.80 2.20 -3.98
C ILE A 4 7.29 0.76 -4.07
N ALA A 5 8.21 -0.20 -3.96
CA ALA A 5 7.89 -1.62 -3.97
C ALA A 5 8.02 -2.21 -2.56
N PHE A 6 6.99 -2.88 -2.10
CA PHE A 6 6.93 -3.56 -0.82
C PHE A 6 7.10 -5.07 -1.01
N LEU A 7 8.25 -5.58 -0.62
CA LEU A 7 8.56 -7.01 -0.63
C LEU A 7 8.13 -7.61 0.71
N GLY A 8 7.39 -8.73 0.69
CA GLY A 8 6.75 -9.29 1.89
C GLY A 8 5.46 -8.57 2.26
N ALA A 9 4.73 -8.07 1.25
CA ALA A 9 3.52 -7.28 1.42
C ALA A 9 2.33 -8.08 1.99
N GLY A 10 2.42 -9.40 2.14
CA GLY A 10 1.40 -10.22 2.79
C GLY A 10 1.25 -9.97 4.30
N SER A 11 2.04 -9.07 4.87
CA SER A 11 1.84 -8.55 6.23
C SER A 11 0.86 -7.37 6.22
N THR A 12 -0.41 -7.63 6.54
CA THR A 12 -1.48 -6.61 6.56
C THR A 12 -1.24 -5.49 7.58
N VAL A 13 -0.58 -5.78 8.70
CA VAL A 13 -0.21 -4.77 9.72
C VAL A 13 0.89 -3.85 9.19
N PHE A 14 1.92 -4.42 8.56
CA PHE A 14 3.02 -3.64 7.97
C PHE A 14 2.53 -2.78 6.81
N ALA A 15 1.74 -3.37 5.90
CA ALA A 15 1.12 -2.66 4.79
C ALA A 15 0.28 -1.49 5.29
N ARG A 16 -0.60 -1.69 6.28
CA ARG A 16 -1.43 -0.62 6.85
C ARG A 16 -0.61 0.56 7.38
N ASN A 17 0.39 0.29 8.22
CA ASN A 17 1.11 1.34 8.94
C ASN A 17 1.99 2.16 7.98
N ILE A 18 2.76 1.50 7.11
CA ILE A 18 3.67 2.22 6.22
C ILE A 18 2.91 2.87 5.06
N LEU A 19 1.90 2.20 4.48
CA LEU A 19 1.20 2.74 3.32
C LEU A 19 0.30 3.92 3.70
N GLY A 20 -0.28 3.91 4.91
CA GLY A 20 -0.97 5.08 5.45
C GLY A 20 -0.05 6.30 5.48
N ASP A 21 1.15 6.15 6.04
CA ASP A 21 2.13 7.25 6.15
C ASP A 21 2.61 7.75 4.79
N VAL A 22 2.82 6.84 3.84
CA VAL A 22 3.26 7.16 2.47
C VAL A 22 2.18 7.91 1.69
N LEU A 23 0.93 7.44 1.75
CA LEU A 23 -0.20 8.06 1.03
C LEU A 23 -0.59 9.43 1.60
N LEU A 24 -0.44 9.62 2.92
CA LEU A 24 -0.77 10.88 3.59
C LEU A 24 0.34 11.92 3.55
N ARG A 25 1.53 11.58 3.06
CA ARG A 25 2.68 12.48 3.05
C ARG A 25 2.66 13.41 1.85
N GLU A 26 2.78 14.71 2.11
CA GLU A 26 2.97 15.72 1.07
C GLU A 26 4.17 15.41 0.17
N GLY A 27 3.93 15.39 -1.15
CA GLY A 27 4.91 15.06 -2.18
C GLY A 27 4.98 13.58 -2.54
N LEU A 28 4.22 12.71 -1.86
CA LEU A 28 4.15 11.27 -2.12
C LEU A 28 2.74 10.80 -2.51
N GLN A 29 1.77 11.70 -2.69
CA GLN A 29 0.39 11.31 -3.02
C GLN A 29 0.26 10.65 -4.40
N ASP A 30 1.11 11.05 -5.36
CA ASP A 30 1.06 10.60 -6.76
C ASP A 30 2.08 9.49 -7.09
N ILE A 31 2.55 8.74 -6.09
CA ILE A 31 3.51 7.66 -6.32
C ILE A 31 2.81 6.35 -6.65
N GLU A 32 3.50 5.49 -7.40
CA GLU A 32 3.03 4.15 -7.66
C GLU A 32 3.49 3.19 -6.54
N ILE A 33 2.56 2.38 -6.03
CA ILE A 33 2.83 1.38 -4.99
C ILE A 33 2.75 -0.01 -5.61
N ALA A 34 3.83 -0.76 -5.52
CA ALA A 34 3.88 -2.17 -5.92
C ALA A 34 3.93 -3.07 -4.68
N LEU A 35 3.09 -4.11 -4.66
CA LEU A 35 3.06 -5.10 -3.59
C LEU A 35 3.57 -6.43 -4.13
N TYR A 36 4.46 -7.10 -3.37
CA TYR A 36 4.97 -8.41 -3.70
C TYR A 36 4.98 -9.31 -2.47
N ASP A 37 4.45 -10.52 -2.60
CA ASP A 37 4.58 -11.59 -1.63
C ASP A 37 4.55 -12.94 -2.36
N ILE A 38 5.13 -13.97 -1.74
CA ILE A 38 5.08 -15.34 -2.26
C ILE A 38 3.71 -15.99 -2.02
N ASP A 39 2.99 -15.51 -1.00
CA ASP A 39 1.65 -15.97 -0.67
C ASP A 39 0.60 -15.06 -1.33
N ARG A 40 -0.05 -15.59 -2.37
CA ARG A 40 -1.07 -14.87 -3.15
C ARG A 40 -2.26 -14.44 -2.29
N VAL A 41 -2.73 -15.27 -1.36
CA VAL A 41 -3.93 -14.96 -0.56
C VAL A 41 -3.63 -13.78 0.36
N ARG A 42 -2.47 -13.82 1.02
CA ARG A 42 -2.03 -12.73 1.88
C ARG A 42 -1.77 -11.44 1.09
N LEU A 43 -1.24 -11.55 -0.12
CA LEU A 43 -1.03 -10.41 -1.01
C LEU A 43 -2.36 -9.75 -1.42
N GLU A 44 -3.38 -10.55 -1.78
CA GLU A 44 -4.71 -10.05 -2.12
C GLU A 44 -5.38 -9.32 -0.95
N ASP A 45 -5.27 -9.86 0.27
CA ASP A 45 -5.82 -9.21 1.47
C ASP A 45 -5.14 -7.86 1.75
N SER A 46 -3.81 -7.80 1.62
CA SER A 46 -3.08 -6.54 1.75
C SER A 46 -3.45 -5.54 0.65
N ALA A 47 -3.59 -5.98 -0.60
CA ALA A 47 -4.00 -5.10 -1.70
C ALA A 47 -5.37 -4.45 -1.45
N ARG A 48 -6.37 -5.24 -1.02
CA ARG A 48 -7.72 -4.72 -0.67
C ARG A 48 -7.67 -3.69 0.45
N LEU A 49 -6.86 -3.94 1.47
CA LEU A 49 -6.68 -3.03 2.60
C LEU A 49 -6.07 -1.69 2.14
N VAL A 50 -5.07 -1.75 1.27
CA VAL A 50 -4.38 -0.57 0.73
C VAL A 50 -5.30 0.26 -0.15
N GLU A 51 -6.06 -0.38 -1.03
CA GLU A 51 -7.09 0.30 -1.82
C GLU A 51 -8.13 0.98 -0.94
N ALA A 52 -8.56 0.33 0.15
CA ALA A 52 -9.53 0.92 1.08
C ALA A 52 -8.96 2.16 1.78
N ILE A 53 -7.68 2.14 2.17
CA ILE A 53 -7.00 3.30 2.75
C ILE A 53 -6.90 4.42 1.71
N ASN A 54 -6.45 4.11 0.50
CA ASN A 54 -6.30 5.12 -0.55
C ASN A 54 -7.63 5.81 -0.87
N ARG A 55 -8.72 5.05 -1.02
CA ARG A 55 -10.06 5.60 -1.23
C ARG A 55 -10.54 6.49 -0.07
N ASN A 56 -10.31 6.07 1.17
CA ASN A 56 -10.86 6.76 2.35
C ASN A 56 -10.03 7.95 2.81
N GLN A 57 -8.71 7.91 2.62
CA GLN A 57 -7.77 8.88 3.20
C GLN A 57 -7.07 9.75 2.15
N ASN A 58 -6.91 9.26 0.92
CA ASN A 58 -6.25 9.99 -0.17
C ASN A 58 -7.23 10.42 -1.29
N GLN A 59 -8.55 10.27 -1.08
CA GLN A 59 -9.62 10.63 -2.01
C GLN A 59 -9.61 9.91 -3.38
N GLY A 60 -8.74 8.93 -3.59
CA GLY A 60 -8.62 8.16 -4.83
C GLY A 60 -7.29 8.42 -5.51
#